data_AF-A0A953ERZ9-F1
#
_entry.id   AF-A0A953ERZ9-F1
#
_cell.length_a   1.000
_cell.length_b   1.000
_cell.length_c   1.000
_cell.angle_alpha   90.00
_cell.angle_beta   90.00
_cell.angle_gamma   90.00
#
_symmetry.space_group_name_H-M   'P 1'
#
loop_
_entity.id
_entity.type
_entity.pdbx_description
1 polymer ?
#
loop_
_entity_poly.entity_id
_entity_poly.type
_entity_poly.pdbx_seq_one_letter_code
_entity_poly.pdbx_strand_id
1 'polypeptide(L)'
;MTVQPNPEGLNDHPDRVAGFQAEIESMKVKAGGGQNEAKLLALGIALGVAGLALAIYGGIMVQNDANEYNQRAFMATGSYIGIAMLIGGAALFVRYSMARYLRFWLIRMVHESHANTDRIVAAIERASDHPR
;
A
#
# COMPACT_ATOMS: atom_id res chain seq x y z
N MET A 1 8.62 -60.90 -3.52
CA MET A 1 8.89 -59.54 -4.02
C MET A 1 8.39 -58.56 -2.98
N THR A 2 9.21 -58.32 -1.96
CA THR A 2 8.91 -57.44 -0.82
C THR A 2 9.49 -56.08 -1.12
N VAL A 3 8.64 -55.09 -1.36
CA VAL A 3 9.03 -53.69 -1.45
C VAL A 3 9.53 -53.28 -0.05
N GLN A 4 10.84 -53.12 0.08
CA GLN A 4 11.43 -52.51 1.26
C GLN A 4 11.07 -51.01 1.26
N PRO A 5 10.60 -50.44 2.37
CA PRO A 5 10.45 -49.00 2.48
C PRO A 5 11.86 -48.38 2.51
N ASN A 6 12.15 -47.52 1.54
CA ASN A 6 13.40 -46.77 1.47
C ASN A 6 13.47 -45.76 2.64
N PRO A 7 14.44 -45.85 3.56
CA PRO A 7 14.61 -44.89 4.66
C PRO A 7 15.44 -43.66 4.28
N GLU A 8 15.81 -43.46 3.02
CA GLU A 8 16.61 -42.32 2.57
C GLU A 8 15.75 -41.17 2.07
N GLY A 9 15.82 -40.02 2.76
CA GLY A 9 15.46 -38.73 2.15
C GLY A 9 14.70 -37.70 2.98
N LEU A 10 14.79 -37.67 4.31
CA LEU A 10 14.37 -36.49 5.11
C LEU A 10 15.30 -35.26 4.84
N ASN A 11 16.32 -35.39 3.98
CA ASN A 11 17.50 -34.51 3.93
C ASN A 11 17.81 -33.87 2.57
N ASP A 12 16.92 -33.90 1.59
CA ASP A 12 17.22 -33.29 0.29
C ASP A 12 16.11 -32.37 -0.14
N HIS A 13 16.24 -31.07 0.13
CA HIS A 13 15.78 -30.10 -0.86
C HIS A 13 16.65 -28.83 -0.88
N PRO A 14 17.95 -28.93 -1.22
CA PRO A 14 18.69 -27.76 -1.73
C PRO A 14 17.90 -27.07 -2.86
N ASP A 15 17.11 -27.84 -3.63
CA ASP A 15 16.20 -27.35 -4.67
C ASP A 15 15.04 -26.50 -4.13
N ARG A 16 14.53 -26.77 -2.92
CA ARG A 16 13.47 -25.93 -2.31
C ARG A 16 14.04 -24.67 -1.69
N VAL A 17 15.24 -24.75 -1.12
CA VAL A 17 15.94 -23.55 -0.64
C VAL A 17 16.31 -22.66 -1.81
N ALA A 18 16.86 -23.23 -2.89
CA ALA A 18 17.17 -22.51 -4.13
C ALA A 18 15.91 -21.97 -4.82
N GLY A 19 14.82 -22.73 -4.84
CA GLY A 19 13.52 -22.30 -5.38
C GLY A 19 12.93 -21.13 -4.57
N PHE A 20 12.98 -21.19 -3.24
CA PHE A 20 12.53 -20.11 -2.37
C PHE A 20 13.44 -18.88 -2.46
N GLN A 21 14.75 -19.05 -2.62
CA GLN A 21 15.69 -17.96 -2.86
C GLN A 21 15.45 -17.27 -4.20
N ALA A 22 15.23 -18.04 -5.27
CA ALA A 22 14.86 -17.52 -6.57
C ALA A 22 13.49 -16.81 -6.53
N GLU A 23 12.54 -17.31 -5.75
CA GLU A 23 11.22 -16.70 -5.57
C GLU A 23 11.31 -15.37 -4.81
N ILE A 24 12.12 -15.29 -3.74
CA ILE A 24 12.44 -14.04 -3.03
C ILE A 24 13.20 -13.05 -3.92
N GLU A 25 14.13 -13.51 -4.73
CA GLU A 25 14.90 -12.66 -5.65
C GLU A 25 14.04 -12.17 -6.83
N SER A 26 13.04 -12.97 -7.24
CA SER A 26 12.00 -12.58 -8.21
C SER A 26 10.97 -11.62 -7.60
N MET A 27 10.70 -11.75 -6.29
CA MET A 27 9.98 -10.78 -5.45
C MET A 27 10.86 -9.58 -5.11
N LYS A 28 11.67 -9.09 -6.07
CA LYS A 28 12.19 -7.71 -6.16
C LYS A 28 11.03 -6.71 -6.16
N VAL A 29 10.24 -6.70 -5.08
CA VAL A 29 9.35 -5.64 -4.68
C VAL A 29 10.26 -4.44 -4.59
N LYS A 30 10.12 -3.55 -5.57
CA LYS A 30 10.81 -2.26 -5.63
C LYS A 30 10.74 -1.65 -4.23
N ALA A 31 11.83 -1.73 -3.47
CA ALA A 31 11.93 -1.19 -2.13
C ALA A 31 11.72 0.35 -2.11
N GLY A 32 11.62 0.98 -3.29
CA GLY A 32 11.28 2.38 -3.50
C GLY A 32 9.81 2.77 -3.27
N GLY A 33 8.94 1.87 -2.80
CA GLY A 33 7.51 2.18 -2.60
C GLY A 33 7.25 3.34 -1.63
N GLY A 34 7.95 3.39 -0.49
CA GLY A 34 7.61 4.32 0.60
C GLY A 34 7.87 5.80 0.28
N GLN A 35 8.96 6.12 -0.42
CA GLN A 35 9.28 7.52 -0.76
C GLN A 35 8.39 8.06 -1.88
N ASN A 36 8.09 7.23 -2.89
CA ASN A 36 7.19 7.62 -3.97
C ASN A 36 5.74 7.74 -3.47
N GLU A 37 5.30 6.86 -2.57
CA GLU A 37 4.00 6.92 -1.91
C GLU A 37 3.82 8.23 -1.11
N ALA A 38 4.85 8.67 -0.36
CA ALA A 38 4.80 9.94 0.36
C ALA A 38 4.69 11.14 -0.60
N LYS A 39 5.43 11.14 -1.72
CA LYS A 39 5.34 12.18 -2.75
C LYS A 39 3.97 12.22 -3.41
N LEU A 40 3.38 11.05 -3.71
CA LEU A 40 2.07 10.95 -4.35
C LEU A 40 0.93 11.35 -3.39
N LEU A 41 1.07 11.06 -2.10
CA LEU A 41 0.18 11.58 -1.07
C LEU A 41 0.25 13.10 -0.97
N ALA A 42 1.46 13.67 -0.93
CA ALA A 42 1.65 15.13 -0.92
C ALA A 42 1.07 15.78 -2.19
N LEU A 43 1.25 15.15 -3.35
CA LEU A 43 0.64 15.58 -4.60
C LEU A 43 -0.89 15.55 -4.55
N GLY A 44 -1.49 14.50 -3.99
CA GLY A 44 -2.94 14.40 -3.79
C GLY A 44 -3.49 15.53 -2.91
N ILE A 45 -2.81 15.83 -1.81
CA ILE A 45 -3.17 16.96 -0.93
C ILE A 45 -3.05 18.29 -1.69
N ALA A 46 -1.93 18.51 -2.39
CA ALA A 46 -1.70 19.72 -3.16
C ALA A 46 -2.78 19.94 -4.23
N LEU A 47 -3.13 18.89 -4.99
CA LEU A 47 -4.22 18.91 -5.97
C LEU A 47 -5.57 19.19 -5.32
N GLY A 48 -5.84 18.59 -4.15
CA GLY A 48 -7.07 18.83 -3.39
C GLY A 48 -7.22 20.30 -2.99
N VAL A 49 -6.19 20.88 -2.38
CA VAL A 49 -6.19 22.28 -1.94
C VAL A 49 -6.27 23.24 -3.14
N ALA A 50 -5.46 23.01 -4.18
CA ALA A 50 -5.48 23.83 -5.40
C ALA A 50 -6.85 23.77 -6.10
N GLY A 51 -7.43 22.57 -6.23
CA GLY A 51 -8.75 22.37 -6.81
C GLY A 51 -9.85 23.09 -6.02
N LEU A 52 -9.82 23.01 -4.68
CA LEU A 52 -10.76 23.73 -3.82
C LEU A 52 -10.67 25.24 -4.01
N ALA A 53 -9.46 25.79 -4.02
CA ALA A 53 -9.23 27.22 -4.21
C ALA A 53 -9.73 27.71 -5.57
N LEU A 54 -9.45 26.96 -6.65
CA LEU A 54 -9.94 27.27 -7.99
C LEU A 54 -11.46 27.21 -8.08
N ALA A 55 -12.10 26.21 -7.45
CA ALA A 55 -13.54 26.07 -7.45
C ALA A 55 -14.25 27.25 -6.76
N ILE A 56 -13.72 27.67 -5.61
CA ILE A 56 -14.24 28.84 -4.87
C ILE A 56 -14.03 30.12 -5.69
N TYR A 57 -12.83 30.33 -6.21
CA TYR A 57 -12.51 31.53 -6.99
C TYR A 57 -13.37 31.64 -8.26
N GLY A 58 -13.52 30.54 -9.00
CA GLY A 58 -14.38 30.47 -10.18
C GLY A 58 -15.83 30.78 -9.84
N GLY A 59 -16.36 30.21 -8.75
CA GLY A 59 -17.72 30.48 -8.28
C GLY A 59 -17.97 31.95 -7.96
N ILE A 60 -17.01 32.62 -7.31
CA ILE A 60 -17.10 34.06 -7.02
C ILE A 60 -17.09 34.89 -8.30
N MET A 61 -16.22 34.57 -9.26
CA MET A 61 -16.14 35.29 -10.54
C MET A 61 -17.41 35.15 -11.38
N VAL A 62 -18.03 33.96 -11.39
CA VAL A 62 -19.32 33.74 -12.07
C VAL A 62 -20.42 34.62 -11.47
N GLN A 63 -20.45 34.83 -10.15
CA GLN A 63 -21.50 35.63 -9.51
C GLN A 63 -21.34 37.14 -9.72
N ASN A 64 -20.12 37.62 -9.96
CA ASN A 64 -19.82 39.06 -10.06
C ASN A 64 -19.86 39.61 -11.49
N ASP A 65 -20.03 38.77 -12.51
CA ASP A 65 -20.06 39.20 -13.91
C ASP A 65 -21.49 39.14 -14.48
N ALA A 66 -21.96 40.22 -15.10
CA ALA A 66 -23.29 40.30 -15.71
C ALA A 66 -23.33 39.75 -17.15
N ASN A 67 -22.16 39.52 -17.77
CA ASN A 67 -22.06 39.00 -19.12
C ASN A 67 -22.11 37.47 -19.12
N GLU A 68 -23.16 36.92 -19.73
CA GLU A 68 -23.42 35.48 -19.78
C GLU A 68 -22.30 34.67 -20.48
N TYR A 69 -21.59 35.28 -21.42
CA TYR A 69 -20.42 34.66 -22.07
C TYR A 69 -19.27 34.45 -21.08
N ASN A 70 -18.97 35.48 -20.29
CA ASN A 70 -17.91 35.43 -19.28
C ASN A 70 -18.29 34.47 -18.14
N GLN A 71 -19.56 34.46 -17.72
CA GLN A 71 -20.05 33.49 -16.72
C GLN A 71 -19.80 32.05 -17.16
N ARG A 72 -20.13 31.69 -18.41
CA ARG A 72 -19.90 30.33 -18.93
C ARG A 72 -18.41 29.98 -18.98
N ALA A 73 -17.56 30.93 -19.38
CA ALA A 73 -16.11 30.73 -19.38
C ALA A 73 -15.56 30.48 -17.97
N PHE A 74 -15.93 31.32 -16.99
CA PHE A 74 -15.50 31.17 -15.59
C PHE A 74 -16.04 29.89 -14.93
N MET A 75 -17.26 29.48 -15.28
CA MET A 75 -17.86 28.26 -14.77
C MET A 75 -17.11 27.02 -15.28
N ALA A 76 -16.74 27.00 -16.56
CA ALA A 76 -16.00 25.91 -17.17
C ALA A 76 -14.55 25.83 -16.67
N THR A 77 -13.81 26.94 -16.67
CA THR A 77 -12.38 26.94 -16.36
C THR A 77 -12.06 27.04 -14.87
N GLY A 78 -12.86 27.77 -14.08
CA GLY A 78 -12.64 27.91 -12.64
C GLY A 78 -13.30 26.79 -11.85
N SER A 79 -14.63 26.68 -11.98
CA SER A 79 -15.41 25.80 -11.11
C SER A 79 -15.26 24.31 -11.45
N TYR A 80 -15.48 23.92 -12.71
CA TYR A 80 -15.47 22.50 -13.06
C TYR A 80 -14.06 21.88 -13.04
N ILE A 81 -13.04 22.59 -13.53
CA ILE A 81 -11.65 22.12 -13.43
C ILE A 81 -11.22 22.05 -11.96
N GLY A 82 -11.58 23.05 -11.15
CA GLY A 82 -11.31 23.05 -9.71
C GLY A 82 -11.92 21.82 -9.01
N ILE A 83 -13.19 21.52 -9.30
CA ILE A 83 -13.88 20.33 -8.78
C ILE A 83 -13.22 19.04 -9.26
N ALA A 84 -12.85 18.94 -10.54
CA ALA A 84 -12.18 17.76 -11.07
C ALA A 84 -10.81 17.53 -10.40
N MET A 85 -10.02 18.60 -10.20
CA MET A 85 -8.76 18.55 -9.45
C MET A 85 -8.98 18.15 -7.99
N LEU A 86 -10.03 18.67 -7.34
CA LEU A 86 -10.39 18.34 -5.97
C LEU A 86 -10.67 16.83 -5.83
N ILE A 87 -11.51 16.29 -6.72
CA ILE A 87 -11.88 14.87 -6.73
C ILE A 87 -10.65 14.01 -7.02
N GLY A 88 -9.84 14.39 -8.01
CA GLY A 88 -8.60 13.68 -8.33
C GLY A 88 -7.60 13.68 -7.16
N GLY A 89 -7.40 14.83 -6.52
CA GLY A 89 -6.55 14.97 -5.33
C GLY A 89 -7.04 14.13 -4.16
N ALA A 90 -8.35 14.15 -3.88
CA ALA A 90 -8.99 13.34 -2.85
C ALA A 90 -8.82 11.83 -3.13
N ALA A 91 -9.02 11.39 -4.38
CA ALA A 91 -8.84 9.99 -4.77
C ALA A 91 -7.40 9.52 -4.56
N LEU A 92 -6.39 10.33 -4.97
CA LEU A 92 -4.99 10.05 -4.68
C LEU A 92 -4.75 9.98 -3.17
N PHE A 93 -5.22 10.97 -2.42
CA PHE A 93 -5.03 11.03 -0.97
C PHE A 93 -5.57 9.77 -0.28
N VAL A 94 -6.81 9.36 -0.58
CA VAL A 94 -7.42 8.15 0.01
C VAL A 94 -6.65 6.89 -0.38
N ARG A 95 -6.28 6.75 -1.66
CA ARG A 95 -5.52 5.60 -2.17
C ARG A 95 -4.20 5.41 -1.41
N TYR A 96 -3.41 6.47 -1.27
CA TYR A 96 -2.08 6.39 -0.67
C TYR A 96 -2.09 6.44 0.85
N SER A 97 -3.07 7.11 1.48
CA SER A 97 -3.23 7.05 2.93
C SER A 97 -3.61 5.65 3.40
N MET A 98 -4.49 4.96 2.67
CA MET A 98 -4.90 3.59 2.99
C MET A 98 -3.77 2.59 2.78
N ALA A 99 -3.01 2.69 1.68
CA ALA A 99 -1.85 1.83 1.44
C ALA A 99 -0.81 1.98 2.56
N ARG A 100 -0.52 3.21 2.98
CA ARG A 100 0.38 3.49 4.11
C ARG A 100 -0.13 2.88 5.41
N TYR A 101 -1.41 3.04 5.73
CA TYR A 101 -2.02 2.45 6.93
C TYR A 101 -1.95 0.91 6.91
N LEU A 102 -2.37 0.28 5.82
CA LEU A 102 -2.33 -1.18 5.67
C LEU A 102 -0.91 -1.72 5.78
N ARG A 103 0.09 -1.03 5.25
CA ARG A 103 1.49 -1.43 5.37
C ARG A 103 1.95 -1.46 6.83
N PHE A 104 1.68 -0.41 7.60
CA PHE A 104 2.00 -0.40 9.02
C PHE A 104 1.28 -1.50 9.77
N TRP A 105 0.01 -1.72 9.44
CA TRP A 105 -0.82 -2.74 10.06
C TRP A 105 -0.31 -4.16 9.76
N LEU A 106 0.05 -4.45 8.50
CA LEU A 106 0.63 -5.73 8.08
C LEU A 106 1.97 -6.01 8.74
N ILE A 107 2.88 -5.02 8.78
CA ILE A 107 4.19 -5.16 9.46
C ILE A 107 3.98 -5.53 10.93
N ARG A 108 3.03 -4.86 11.59
CA ARG A 108 2.70 -5.15 12.98
C ARG A 108 2.16 -6.57 13.15
N MET A 109 1.17 -6.97 12.34
CA MET A 109 0.55 -8.30 12.40
C MET A 109 1.59 -9.42 12.21
N VAL A 110 2.49 -9.25 11.23
CA VAL A 110 3.58 -10.20 10.97
C VAL A 110 4.52 -10.28 12.17
N HIS A 111 4.92 -9.15 12.75
CA HIS A 111 5.80 -9.14 13.92
C HIS A 111 5.17 -9.83 15.15
N GLU A 112 3.88 -9.59 15.40
CA GLU A 112 3.14 -10.25 16.49
C GLU A 112 3.03 -11.77 16.25
N SER A 113 2.88 -12.21 14.99
CA SER A 113 2.85 -13.63 14.61
C SER A 113 4.18 -14.35 14.89
N HIS A 114 5.31 -13.74 14.51
CA HIS A 114 6.65 -14.32 14.77
C HIS A 114 6.87 -14.55 16.27
N ALA A 115 6.54 -13.57 17.11
CA ALA A 115 6.69 -13.69 18.56
C ALA A 115 5.85 -14.83 19.16
N ASN A 116 4.68 -15.12 18.60
CA ASN A 116 3.85 -16.24 19.05
C ASN A 116 4.42 -17.59 18.61
N THR A 117 4.89 -17.69 17.36
CA THR A 117 5.56 -18.89 16.85
C THR A 117 6.83 -19.21 17.64
N ASP A 118 7.66 -18.21 17.94
CA ASP A 118 8.89 -18.40 18.73
C ASP A 118 8.61 -18.97 20.13
N ARG A 119 7.54 -18.50 20.78
CA ARG A 119 7.09 -19.03 22.08
C ARG A 119 6.63 -20.48 21.99
N ILE A 120 5.92 -20.84 20.92
CA ILE A 120 5.45 -22.22 20.70
C ILE A 120 6.64 -23.14 20.43
N VAL A 121 7.57 -22.73 19.57
CA VAL A 121 8.79 -23.49 19.25
C VAL A 121 9.63 -23.71 20.53
N ALA A 122 9.86 -22.66 21.31
CA ALA A 122 10.60 -22.77 22.58
C ALA A 122 9.89 -23.68 23.61
N ALA A 123 8.55 -23.71 23.61
CA ALA A 123 7.80 -24.62 24.48
C ALA A 123 7.91 -26.09 24.03
N ILE A 124 7.92 -26.34 22.71
CA ILE A 124 8.12 -27.67 22.13
C ILE A 124 9.53 -28.18 22.42
N GLU A 125 10.56 -27.36 22.20
CA GLU A 125 11.96 -27.70 22.47
C GLU A 125 12.19 -28.07 23.94
N ARG A 126 11.63 -27.27 24.86
CA ARG A 126 11.65 -27.59 26.29
C ARG A 126 10.95 -28.92 26.63
N ALA A 127 9.87 -29.25 25.93
CA ALA A 127 9.15 -30.51 26.15
C ALA A 127 9.91 -31.72 25.59
N SER A 128 10.68 -31.55 24.51
CA SER A 128 11.56 -32.61 23.99
C SER A 128 12.81 -32.83 24.85
N ASP A 129 13.37 -31.77 25.44
CA ASP A 129 14.58 -31.86 26.30
C ASP A 129 14.30 -32.42 27.70
N HIS A 130 13.03 -32.50 28.10
CA HIS A 130 12.59 -33.17 29.32
C HIS A 130 11.72 -34.38 28.97
N PRO A 131 12.32 -35.48 28.48
CA PRO A 131 11.61 -36.75 28.39
C PRO A 131 11.22 -37.17 29.80
N ARG A 132 9.93 -37.39 30.03
CA ARG A 132 9.46 -38.03 31.26
C ARG A 132 9.94 -39.48 31.32
#